data_AF-R9INZ8-F1
#
_entry.id   AF-R9INZ8-F1
#
_cell.length_a   1.000
_cell.length_b   1.000
_cell.length_c   1.000
_cell.angle_alpha   90.00
_cell.angle_beta   90.00
_cell.angle_gamma   90.00
#
_symmetry.space_group_name_H-M   'P 1'
#
loop_
_entity.id
_entity.type
_entity.pdbx_description
1 polymer ?
#
loop_
_entity_poly.entity_id
_entity_poly.type
_entity_poly.pdbx_seq_one_letter_code
_entity_poly.pdbx_strand_id
1 'polypeptide(L)' 'MDKAHFEQIKQYGAMLAIAGHLHKRGLITDAEHHKLTEEIQKKYRPASGSAAGFSPALNNLTEKVPGKEDLGR' A
#
# COMPACT_ATOMS: atom_id res chain seq x y z
N MET A 1 -3.28 9.36 -19.13
CA MET A 1 -4.14 9.00 -17.99
C MET A 1 -5.03 10.20 -17.71
N ASP A 2 -6.34 10.03 -17.61
CA ASP A 2 -7.25 11.15 -17.29
C ASP A 2 -7.10 11.59 -15.83
N LYS A 3 -7.35 12.87 -15.54
CA LYS A 3 -7.23 13.44 -14.18
C LYS A 3 -8.16 12.75 -13.19
N ALA A 4 -9.39 12.41 -13.60
CA ALA A 4 -10.33 11.71 -12.75
C ALA A 4 -9.85 10.29 -12.44
N HIS A 5 -9.24 9.63 -13.42
CA HIS A 5 -8.66 8.30 -13.21
C HIS A 5 -7.47 8.34 -12.22
N PHE A 6 -6.60 9.35 -12.32
CA PHE A 6 -5.48 9.53 -11.38
C PHE A 6 -5.94 9.76 -9.94
N GLU A 7 -6.94 10.63 -9.73
CA GLU A 7 -7.50 10.85 -8.39
C GLU A 7 -8.22 9.61 -7.85
N GLN A 8 -8.86 8.82 -8.71
CA GLN A 8 -9.45 7.53 -8.30
C GLN A 8 -8.40 6.54 -7.81
N ILE A 9 -7.27 6.39 -8.52
CA ILE A 9 -6.15 5.54 -8.07
C ILE A 9 -5.61 6.02 -6.72
N LYS A 10 -5.43 7.33 -6.55
CA LYS A 10 -4.96 7.92 -5.29
C LYS A 10 -5.90 7.63 -4.13
N GLN A 11 -7.20 7.86 -4.31
CA GLN A 11 -8.21 7.59 -3.29
C GLN A 11 -8.24 6.11 -2.93
N TYR A 12 -8.21 5.23 -3.92
CA TYR A 12 -8.17 3.79 -3.70
C TYR A 12 -6.96 3.37 -2.87
N GLY A 13 -5.76 3.83 -3.24
CA GLY A 13 -4.52 3.56 -2.49
C GLY A 13 -4.56 4.09 -1.06
N ALA A 14 -5.07 5.30 -0.85
CA ALA A 14 -5.21 5.90 0.49
C ALA A 14 -6.15 5.08 1.38
N MET A 15 -7.28 4.62 0.86
CA MET A 15 -8.24 3.81 1.60
C MET A 15 -7.65 2.46 2.04
N LEU A 16 -6.90 1.80 1.14
CA LEU A 16 -6.20 0.56 1.49
C LEU A 16 -5.13 0.78 2.57
N ALA A 17 -4.38 1.88 2.50
CA ALA A 17 -3.37 2.21 3.51
C ALA A 17 -4.01 2.43 4.89
N ILE A 18 -5.17 3.10 4.94
CA ILE A 18 -5.94 3.29 6.18
C ILE A 18 -6.42 1.94 6.73
N ALA A 19 -7.05 1.10 5.91
CA ALA A 19 -7.53 -0.22 6.33
C ALA A 19 -6.39 -1.09 6.90
N GLY A 20 -5.25 -1.14 6.22
CA GLY A 20 -4.08 -1.86 6.70
C GLY A 20 -3.48 -1.26 7.97
N HIS A 21 -3.54 0.06 8.17
CA HIS A 21 -3.08 0.69 9.42
C HIS A 21 -3.97 0.32 10.60
N LEU A 22 -5.29 0.37 10.43
CA LEU A 22 -6.26 -0.02 11.46
C LEU A 22 -6.04 -1.46 11.91
N HIS A 23 -5.84 -2.36 10.94
CA HIS A 23 -5.59 -3.77 11.20
C HIS A 23 -4.26 -4.00 11.93
N LYS A 24 -3.16 -3.41 11.45
CA LYS A 24 -1.83 -3.50 12.10
C LYS A 24 -1.82 -2.96 13.54
N ARG A 25 -2.67 -1.99 13.85
CA ARG A 25 -2.82 -1.43 15.20
C ARG A 25 -3.77 -2.26 16.08
N GLY A 26 -4.39 -3.31 15.57
CA GLY A 26 -5.37 -4.13 16.28
C GLY A 26 -6.68 -3.39 16.57
N LEU A 27 -6.97 -2.31 15.84
CA LEU A 27 -8.21 -1.53 15.98
C LEU A 27 -9.40 -2.20 15.29
N ILE A 28 -9.12 -3.09 14.34
CA ILE A 28 -10.09 -3.95 13.67
C ILE A 28 -9.53 -5.37 13.62
N THR A 29 -10.43 -6.34 13.62
CA THR A 29 -10.12 -7.77 13.46
C THR A 29 -9.75 -8.13 12.01
N ASP A 30 -9.19 -9.32 11.81
CA ASP A 30 -8.93 -9.86 10.47
C ASP A 30 -10.20 -9.90 9.60
N ALA A 31 -11.33 -10.31 10.19
CA ALA A 31 -12.61 -10.41 9.50
C ALA A 31 -13.14 -9.03 9.08
N GLU A 32 -13.02 -8.03 9.95
CA GLU A 32 -13.40 -6.64 9.65
C GLU A 32 -12.49 -6.03 8.61
N HIS A 33 -11.18 -6.29 8.67
CA HIS A 33 -10.21 -5.85 7.67
C HIS A 33 -10.53 -6.43 6.28
N HIS A 34 -10.87 -7.73 6.21
CA HIS A 34 -11.28 -8.39 4.98
C HIS A 34 -12.54 -7.73 4.39
N LYS A 35 -13.59 -7.60 5.21
CA LYS A 35 -14.86 -6.96 4.80
C LYS A 35 -14.64 -5.51 4.35
N LEU A 36 -13.84 -4.74 5.08
CA LEU A 36 -13.53 -3.35 4.74
C LEU A 36 -12.78 -3.26 3.40
N THR A 37 -11.82 -4.15 3.17
CA THR A 37 -11.06 -4.19 1.91
C THR A 37 -11.96 -4.54 0.72
N GLU A 38 -12.90 -5.47 0.88
CA GLU A 38 -13.88 -5.80 -0.16
C GLU A 38 -14.77 -4.60 -0.51
N GLU A 39 -15.27 -3.87 0.48
CA GLU A 39 -16.10 -2.68 0.24
C GLU A 39 -15.29 -1.55 -0.43
N ILE A 40 -14.02 -1.36 -0.04
CA ILE A 40 -13.12 -0.42 -0.71
C ILE A 40 -12.90 -0.83 -2.18
N GLN A 41 -12.71 -2.13 -2.45
CA GLN A 41 -12.60 -2.64 -3.82
C GLN A 41 -13.89 -2.39 -4.62
N LYS A 42 -15.07 -2.69 -4.07
CA LYS A 42 -16.33 -2.46 -4.81
C LYS A 42 -16.55 -0.99 -5.15
N LYS A 43 -16.21 -0.08 -4.24
CA LYS A 43 -16.52 1.35 -4.39
C LYS A 43 -15.47 2.14 -5.17
N TYR A 44 -14.19 1.79 -5.01
CA TYR A 44 -13.08 2.62 -5.49
C TYR A 44 -12.18 1.93 -6.49
N ARG A 45 -12.36 0.62 -6.77
CA ARG A 45 -11.51 -0.09 -7.73
C ARG A 45 -11.45 0.67 -9.06
N PRO A 46 -10.26 1.10 -9.50
CA PRO A 46 -10.10 1.74 -10.78
C PRO A 46 -10.55 0.77 -11.89
N ALA A 47 -11.29 1.27 -12.87
CA ALA A 47 -11.62 0.47 -14.04
C ALA A 47 -10.32 -0.05 -14.66
N SER A 48 -10.25 -1.34 -14.95
CA SER A 48 -9.05 -2.06 -15.43
C SER A 48 -8.67 -1.72 -16.88
N GLY A 49 -8.86 -0.46 -17.29
CA GLY A 49 -8.26 0.13 -18.47
C GLY A 49 -6.99 0.88 -18.08
N SER A 50 -5.83 0.23 -18.24
CA SER A 50 -4.49 0.86 -18.24
C SER A 50 -3.81 1.13 -16.90
N ALA A 51 -3.66 0.11 -16.05
CA ALA A 51 -2.64 0.11 -14.99
C ALA A 51 -2.18 -1.31 -14.61
N ALA A 52 -1.75 -2.10 -15.60
CA ALA A 52 -0.75 -3.12 -15.31
C ALA A 52 0.56 -2.38 -15.03
N GLY A 53 0.89 -2.08 -13.76
CA GLY A 53 2.18 -1.45 -13.47
C GLY A 53 2.41 -0.80 -12.11
N PHE A 54 1.41 -0.66 -11.23
CA PHE A 54 1.66 -0.09 -9.90
C PHE A 54 1.26 -1.06 -8.79
N SER A 55 1.91 -2.23 -8.80
CA SER A 55 2.21 -2.88 -7.53
C SER A 55 3.15 -1.94 -6.77
N PRO A 56 2.83 -1.48 -5.55
CA PRO A 56 3.84 -0.91 -4.70
C PRO A 56 4.78 -2.08 -4.39
N ALA A 57 5.89 -2.15 -5.10
CA ALA A 57 7.01 -2.96 -4.64
C ALA A 57 7.30 -2.46 -3.23
N LEU A 58 6.96 -3.28 -2.24
CA LEU A 58 7.40 -3.07 -0.87
C LEU A 58 8.91 -2.91 -0.95
N ASN A 59 9.39 -1.71 -0.63
CA ASN A 59 10.78 -1.35 -0.59
C ASN A 59 11.46 -2.21 0.49
N ASN A 60 11.80 -3.45 0.16
CA ASN A 60 12.83 -4.22 0.86
C ASN A 60 14.16 -4.00 0.14
N LEU A 61 14.48 -2.74 -0.18
CA LEU A 61 15.87 -2.35 -0.29
C LEU A 61 16.31 -2.03 1.14
N THR A 62 16.66 -3.08 1.87
CA THR A 62 17.50 -2.94 3.04
C THR A 62 18.74 -2.18 2.57
N GLU A 63 18.87 -0.92 2.98
CA GLU A 63 20.12 -0.18 2.84
C GLU A 63 21.20 -0.99 3.56
N LYS A 64 21.93 -1.81 2.79
CA LYS A 64 23.27 -2.19 3.19
C LYS A 64 24.08 -0.90 3.13
N VAL A 65 24.19 -0.23 4.27
CA VAL A 65 25.27 0.72 4.54
C VAL A 65 26.48 -0.12 4.95
N PRO A 66 27.55 -0.26 4.16
CA PRO A 66 28.80 -0.79 4.65
C PRO A 66 29.74 0.39 4.88
N GLY A 67 29.95 0.77 6.14
CA GLY A 67 31.06 1.67 6.43
C GLY A 67 30.93 2.52 7.68
N LYS A 68 30.87 1.85 8.84
CA LYS A 68 31.57 2.15 10.12
C LYS A 68 31.64 0.78 10.81
N GLU A 69 32.73 0.27 11.37
CA GLU A 69 33.77 0.79 12.27
C GLU A 69 34.73 -0.42 12.51
N ASP A 70 36.05 -0.30 12.30
CA ASP A 70 37.10 0.00 13.28
C ASP A 70 37.87 -1.27 13.77
N LEU A 71 39.13 -1.08 14.18
CA LEU A 71 40.10 -1.99 14.81
C LEU A 71 40.81 -3.12 14.02
N GLY A 72 42.11 -2.89 13.77
CA GLY A 72 43.14 -3.70 14.42
C GLY A 72 43.96 -4.67 13.58
N ARG A 73 45.10 -4.19 13.03
CA ARG A 73 46.43 -4.79 13.24
C ARG A 73 47.55 -3.89 12.75
#